data_AF-A0A2A5KXM3-F1
#
_entry.id   AF-A0A2A5KXM3-F1
#
_cell.length_a   1.000
_cell.length_b   1.000
_cell.length_c   1.000
_cell.angle_alpha   90.00
_cell.angle_beta   90.00
_cell.angle_gamma   90.00
#
_symmetry.space_group_name_H-M   'P 1'
#
loop_
_entity.id
_entity.type
_entity.pdbx_description
1 polymer ?
#
loop_
_entity_poly.entity_id
_entity_poly.type
_entity_poly.pdbx_seq_one_letter_code
_entity_poly.pdbx_strand_id
1 'polypeptide(L)'
;MNRRRPNALIAVCSSSLSFRERRIVLRQIIDDLQHLCDDRSDRQALHRLLQTIRRSMTSIASADEDCWEDILRELLQLRATIMRLQTGAAITYH
;
A
#
# COMPACT_ATOMS: atom_id res chain seq x y z
N MET A 1 1.16 2.48 28.02
CA MET A 1 0.18 2.18 26.96
C MET A 1 0.88 1.47 25.82
N ASN A 2 0.80 0.13 25.78
CA ASN A 2 1.35 -0.69 24.70
C ASN A 2 0.44 -0.59 23.47
N ARG A 3 0.81 0.22 22.47
CA ARG A 3 0.16 0.24 21.15
C ARG A 3 0.62 -0.98 20.35
N ARG A 4 0.08 -2.16 20.65
CA ARG A 4 0.15 -3.30 19.73
C ARG A 4 -0.57 -2.88 18.45
N ARG A 5 0.19 -2.55 17.42
CA ARG A 5 -0.31 -2.44 16.04
C ARG A 5 -0.99 -3.77 15.73
N PRO A 6 -2.28 -3.81 15.34
CA PRO A 6 -2.86 -5.04 14.86
C PRO A 6 -2.19 -5.37 13.53
N ASN A 7 -1.18 -6.23 13.60
CA ASN A 7 -0.69 -7.06 12.50
C ASN A 7 -1.75 -8.14 12.19
N ALA A 8 -3.01 -7.72 12.07
CA ALA A 8 -4.06 -8.56 11.54
C ALA A 8 -3.97 -8.37 10.03
N LEU A 9 -3.29 -9.33 9.38
CA LEU A 9 -3.46 -9.61 7.98
C LEU A 9 -4.93 -9.37 7.63
N ILE A 10 -5.13 -8.37 6.79
CA ILE A 10 -6.36 -8.08 6.09
C ILE A 10 -6.60 -9.29 5.19
N ALA A 11 -7.09 -10.39 5.79
CA ALA A 11 -7.88 -11.40 5.12
C ALA A 11 -9.25 -10.76 4.88
N VAL A 12 -9.25 -9.71 4.06
CA VAL A 12 -10.48 -9.09 3.58
C VAL A 12 -10.95 -9.95 2.44
N CYS A 13 -12.01 -10.70 2.72
CA CYS A 13 -13.00 -11.02 1.70
C CYS A 13 -13.37 -9.71 1.02
N SER A 14 -12.87 -9.50 -0.19
CA SER A 14 -12.95 -8.25 -0.96
C SER A 14 -14.37 -7.81 -1.24
N SER A 15 -15.28 -8.76 -1.41
CA SER A 15 -16.63 -8.57 -1.95
C SER A 15 -17.67 -7.90 -1.02
N SER A 16 -17.29 -7.14 0.00
CA SER A 16 -18.25 -6.49 0.90
C SER A 16 -17.78 -5.23 1.62
N LEU A 17 -16.61 -4.67 1.26
CA LEU A 17 -16.13 -3.46 1.93
C LEU A 17 -16.93 -2.23 1.51
N SER A 18 -17.45 -1.51 2.50
CA SER A 18 -18.02 -0.19 2.28
C SER A 18 -16.95 0.80 1.79
N PHE A 19 -17.38 1.86 1.11
CA PHE A 19 -16.51 2.96 0.68
C PHE A 19 -15.58 3.47 1.80
N ARG A 20 -16.08 3.53 3.04
CA ARG A 20 -15.29 3.97 4.21
C ARG A 20 -14.17 2.98 4.52
N GLU A 21 -14.46 1.69 4.49
CA GLU A 21 -13.47 0.63 4.75
C GLU A 21 -12.44 0.57 3.64
N ARG A 22 -12.85 0.68 2.37
CA ARG A 22 -11.96 0.78 1.22
C ARG A 22 -10.97 1.94 1.37
N ARG A 23 -11.43 3.12 1.80
CA ARG A 23 -10.53 4.25 2.09
C ARG A 23 -9.54 3.98 3.21
N ILE A 24 -9.94 3.25 4.24
CA ILE A 24 -9.05 2.88 5.36
C ILE A 24 -7.95 1.94 4.86
N VAL A 25 -8.32 0.91 4.10
CA VAL A 25 -7.37 -0.04 3.50
C VAL A 25 -6.39 0.68 2.58
N LEU A 26 -6.87 1.53 1.67
CA LEU A 26 -5.99 2.32 0.80
C LEU A 26 -5.01 3.18 1.58
N ARG A 27 -5.48 3.85 2.63
CA ARG A 27 -4.62 4.70 3.47
C ARG A 27 -3.51 3.88 4.11
N GLN A 28 -3.84 2.72 4.69
CA GLN A 28 -2.84 1.84 5.30
C GLN A 28 -1.79 1.37 4.30
N ILE A 29 -2.20 0.94 3.11
CA ILE A 29 -1.27 0.48 2.07
C ILE A 29 -0.34 1.61 1.63
N ILE A 30 -0.89 2.80 1.42
CA ILE A 30 -0.12 3.99 1.02
C ILE A 30 0.86 4.41 2.11
N ASP A 31 0.45 4.38 3.38
CA ASP A 31 1.32 4.76 4.50
C ASP A 31 2.47 3.76 4.66
N ASP A 32 2.20 2.47 4.48
CA ASP A 32 3.24 1.43 4.43
C ASP A 32 4.21 1.69 3.26
N LEU A 33 3.68 1.95 2.07
CA LEU A 33 4.52 2.24 0.90
C LEU A 33 5.37 3.49 1.13
N GLN A 34 4.82 4.54 1.74
CA GLN A 34 5.55 5.76 2.06
C GLN A 34 6.69 5.50 3.03
N HIS A 35 6.45 4.71 4.08
CA HIS A 35 7.47 4.32 5.04
C HIS A 35 8.62 3.57 4.35
N LEU A 36 8.30 2.64 3.45
CA LEU A 36 9.31 1.90 2.66
C LEU A 36 10.09 2.81 1.67
N CYS A 37 9.57 4.00 1.36
CA CYS A 37 10.26 4.97 0.50
C CYS A 37 11.16 5.90 1.29
N ASP A 38 10.72 6.37 2.45
CA ASP A 38 11.45 7.36 3.25
C ASP A 38 12.79 6.81 3.76
N ASP A 39 12.90 5.48 3.89
CA ASP A 39 14.16 4.80 4.25
C ASP A 39 15.26 4.90 3.17
N ARG A 40 14.99 5.42 1.95
CA ARG A 40 16.00 5.60 0.90
C ARG A 40 15.81 6.88 0.09
N SER A 41 16.85 7.72 0.07
CA SER A 41 16.87 9.06 -0.51
C SER A 41 16.74 9.11 -2.05
N ASP A 42 16.82 7.97 -2.74
CA ASP A 42 16.86 7.84 -4.20
C ASP A 42 15.50 7.53 -4.86
N ARG A 43 14.41 7.49 -4.08
CA ARG A 43 13.09 7.01 -4.55
C ARG A 43 12.09 8.11 -4.93
N GLN A 44 12.56 9.22 -5.51
CA GLN A 44 11.71 10.37 -5.86
C GLN A 44 10.57 10.01 -6.83
N ALA A 45 10.80 9.12 -7.80
CA ALA A 45 9.78 8.63 -8.72
C ALA A 45 8.66 7.86 -8.00
N LEU A 46 9.03 7.05 -7.01
CA LEU A 46 8.08 6.29 -6.20
C LEU A 46 7.29 7.21 -5.25
N HIS A 47 7.93 8.24 -4.69
CA HIS A 47 7.22 9.26 -3.91
C HIS A 47 6.16 9.99 -4.75
N ARG A 48 6.47 10.35 -6.01
CA ARG A 48 5.49 10.94 -6.94
C ARG A 48 4.33 9.99 -7.26
N LEU A 49 4.61 8.70 -7.43
CA LEU A 49 3.57 7.68 -7.62
C LEU A 49 2.64 7.60 -6.39
N LEU A 50 3.19 7.58 -5.18
CA LEU A 50 2.40 7.54 -3.94
C LEU A 50 1.52 8.78 -3.75
N GLN A 51 2.05 9.96 -4.08
CA GLN A 51 1.25 11.19 -4.05
C GLN A 51 0.10 11.14 -5.06
N THR A 52 0.33 10.55 -6.24
CA THR A 52 -0.71 10.36 -7.27
C THR A 52 -1.81 9.41 -6.78
N ILE A 53 -1.43 8.29 -6.16
CA ILE A 53 -2.38 7.34 -5.57
C ILE A 53 -3.15 8.01 -4.41
N ARG A 54 -2.48 8.79 -3.56
CA ARG A 54 -3.14 9.56 -2.46
C ARG A 54 -4.21 10.51 -2.99
N ARG A 55 -3.91 11.26 -4.06
CA ARG A 55 -4.88 12.17 -4.69
C ARG A 55 -6.06 11.43 -5.29
N SER A 56 -5.83 10.21 -5.76
CA SER A 56 -6.85 9.37 -6.41
C SER A 56 -7.65 8.51 -5.41
N MET A 57 -7.34 8.56 -4.11
CA MET A 57 -7.89 7.68 -3.08
C MET A 57 -9.42 7.65 -3.02
N THR A 58 -10.07 8.80 -3.21
CA THR A 58 -11.53 8.91 -3.25
C THR A 58 -12.10 8.20 -4.49
N SER A 59 -11.48 8.39 -5.66
CA SER A 59 -11.89 7.75 -6.92
C SER A 59 -11.68 6.24 -6.89
N ILE A 60 -10.59 5.78 -6.28
CA ILE A 60 -10.28 4.35 -6.15
C ILE A 60 -11.28 3.70 -5.19
N ALA A 61 -11.59 4.33 -4.06
CA ALA A 61 -12.54 3.78 -3.10
C ALA A 61 -13.98 3.71 -3.65
N SER A 62 -14.32 4.55 -4.64
CA SER A 62 -15.62 4.53 -5.33
C SER A 62 -15.66 3.65 -6.58
N ALA A 63 -14.58 2.93 -6.91
CA ALA A 63 -14.58 2.00 -8.03
C ALA A 63 -15.63 0.89 -7.82
N ASP A 64 -16.13 0.30 -8.90
CA ASP A 64 -16.90 -0.95 -8.81
C ASP A 64 -16.05 -2.07 -8.17
N GLU A 65 -16.70 -3.17 -7.81
CA GLU A 65 -16.03 -4.26 -7.08
C GLU A 65 -14.87 -4.87 -7.86
N ASP A 66 -15.07 -5.13 -9.15
CA ASP A 66 -14.06 -5.74 -10.01
C ASP A 66 -12.83 -4.84 -10.14
N CYS A 67 -13.04 -3.54 -10.42
CA CYS A 67 -11.96 -2.56 -10.48
C CYS A 67 -11.29 -2.36 -9.11
N TRP A 68 -12.07 -2.39 -8.02
CA TRP A 68 -11.54 -2.26 -6.66
C TRP A 68 -10.58 -3.42 -6.33
N GLU A 69 -10.97 -4.65 -6.65
CA GLU A 69 -10.16 -5.85 -6.42
C GLU A 69 -8.85 -5.82 -7.21
N ASP A 70 -8.92 -5.45 -8.49
CA ASP A 70 -7.74 -5.37 -9.34
C ASP A 70 -6.78 -4.27 -8.85
N ILE A 71 -7.28 -3.08 -8.51
CA ILE A 71 -6.44 -2.00 -7.96
C ILE A 71 -5.82 -2.43 -6.62
N LEU A 72 -6.58 -3.08 -5.74
CA LEU A 72 -6.07 -3.55 -4.46
C LEU A 72 -4.96 -4.60 -4.65
N ARG A 73 -5.14 -5.54 -5.58
CA ARG A 73 -4.16 -6.56 -5.93
C ARG A 73 -2.85 -5.93 -6.42
N GLU A 74 -2.92 -4.99 -7.35
CA GLU A 74 -1.75 -4.28 -7.90
C GLU A 74 -1.00 -3.49 -6.81
N LEU A 75 -1.72 -2.81 -5.92
CA LEU A 75 -1.11 -2.07 -4.82
C LEU A 75 -0.41 -2.99 -3.81
N LEU A 76 -0.98 -4.16 -3.51
CA LEU A 76 -0.36 -5.16 -2.66
C LEU A 76 0.89 -5.77 -3.31
N GLN A 77 0.84 -6.05 -4.62
CA GLN A 77 2.00 -6.51 -5.38
C GLN A 77 3.13 -5.47 -5.39
N LEU A 78 2.80 -4.19 -5.59
CA LEU A 78 3.75 -3.09 -5.53
C LEU A 78 4.45 -3.04 -4.16
N ARG A 79 3.70 -3.13 -3.06
CA ARG A 79 4.22 -3.20 -1.69
C ARG A 79 5.19 -4.37 -1.51
N ALA A 80 4.80 -5.56 -1.95
CA ALA A 80 5.64 -6.77 -1.85
C ALA A 80 6.93 -6.65 -2.67
N THR A 81 6.87 -6.03 -3.85
CA THR A 81 8.04 -5.79 -4.71
C THR A 81 9.00 -4.80 -4.07
N ILE A 82 8.51 -3.68 -3.54
CA ILE A 82 9.34 -2.68 -2.86
C ILE A 82 10.01 -3.27 -1.62
N MET A 83 9.28 -4.06 -0.83
CA MET A 83 9.82 -4.76 0.34
C MET A 83 10.94 -5.73 -0.06
N ARG A 84 10.73 -6.53 -1.11
CA ARG A 84 11.76 -7.43 -1.66
C ARG A 84 12.99 -6.68 -2.15
N LEU A 85 12.83 -5.54 -2.83
CA LEU A 85 13.96 -4.72 -3.27
C LEU A 85 14.77 -4.16 -2.08
N GLN A 86 14.13 -3.82 -0.96
CA GLN A 86 14.85 -3.41 0.25
C GLN A 86 15.63 -4.57 0.87
N THR A 87 15.03 -5.75 0.98
CA THR A 87 15.69 -6.94 1.55
C THR A 87 16.81 -7.44 0.63
N GLY A 88 16.60 -7.46 -0.68
CA GLY A 88 17.59 -7.89 -1.67
C GLY A 88 18.81 -6.97 -1.73
N ALA A 89 18.60 -5.65 -1.67
CA ALA A 89 19.69 -4.67 -1.61
C ALA A 89 20.47 -4.71 -0.28
N ALA A 90 19.89 -5.25 0.78
CA ALA A 90 20.59 -5.48 2.05
C ALA A 90 21.50 -6.73 2.01
N ILE A 91 21.22 -7.69 1.11
CA ILE A 91 21.97 -8.95 1.00
C ILE A 91 23.15 -8.83 0.01
N THR A 92 23.16 -7.82 -0.89
CA THR A 92 24.21 -7.65 -1.91
C THR A 92 25.40 -6.78 -1.50
N TYR A 93 25.48 -6.35 -0.24
CA TYR A 93 26.70 -5.76 0.31
C TYR A 93 27.52 -6.84 1.04
N HIS A 94 28.30 -7.59 0.30
CA HIS A 94 29.41 -8.40 0.83
C HIS A 94 30.55 -8.46 -0.17
#